data_AF-A0A820N1Q0-F1
#
_entry.id   AF-A0A820N1Q0-F1
#
_cell.length_a   1.000
_cell.length_b   1.000
_cell.length_c   1.000
_cell.angle_alpha   90.00
_cell.angle_beta   90.00
_cell.angle_gamma   90.00
#
_symmetry.space_group_name_H-M   'P 1'
#
loop_
_entity.id
_entity.type
_entity.pdbx_description
1 polymer ?
#
loop_
_entity_poly.entity_id
_entity_poly.type
_entity_poly.pdbx_seq_one_letter_code
_entity_poly.pdbx_strand_id
1 'polypeptide(L)'
;TFATYVLSSETNVLTADKAFVSLALFNLLRGPLVVFPNVISSVVEARVSNKRIQKFLNNEELDENAVDRVPISSDGKSIKIENGSFRWSDNVQDPLILNNINLKIDQGSLVALVGMVGSGKSSILAALLGEMNKV
;
A
#
# COMPACT_ATOMS: atom_id res chain seq x y z
N THR A 1 16.16 30.16 35.51
CA THR A 1 15.25 30.76 36.52
C THR A 1 15.72 32.18 36.83
N PHE A 2 14.93 33.02 37.51
CA PHE A 2 15.39 34.38 37.86
C PHE A 2 16.67 34.37 38.73
N ALA A 3 16.86 33.32 39.55
CA ALA A 3 18.10 33.10 40.28
C ALA A 3 19.33 32.95 39.37
N THR A 4 19.22 32.20 38.27
CA THR A 4 20.34 32.04 37.30
C THR A 4 20.61 33.33 36.53
N TYR A 5 19.60 34.18 36.30
CA TYR A 5 19.77 35.48 35.65
C TYR A 5 20.59 36.45 36.52
N VAL A 6 20.27 36.53 37.81
CA VAL A 6 20.98 37.38 38.79
C VAL A 6 22.40 36.86 39.04
N LEU A 7 22.59 35.54 39.15
CA LEU A 7 23.90 34.94 39.42
C LEU A 7 24.85 34.92 38.21
N SER A 8 24.35 35.15 36.99
CA SER A 8 25.17 35.11 35.77
C SER A 8 26.07 36.33 35.59
N SER A 9 25.76 37.47 36.22
CA SER A 9 26.58 38.67 36.18
C SER A 9 26.17 39.64 37.29
N GLU A 10 27.13 40.25 37.97
CA GLU A 10 26.89 41.29 38.99
C GLU A 10 26.15 42.53 38.43
N THR A 11 26.13 42.69 37.10
CA THR A 11 25.40 43.77 36.41
C THR A 11 23.92 43.48 36.16
N ASN A 12 23.47 42.24 36.35
CA ASN A 12 22.08 41.83 36.09
C ASN A 12 21.17 42.13 37.29
N VAL A 13 20.72 43.38 37.38
CA VAL A 13 19.69 43.77 38.36
C VAL A 13 18.32 43.30 37.91
N LEU A 14 17.67 42.48 38.74
CA LEU A 14 16.31 41.99 38.54
C LEU A 14 15.31 43.05 39.00
N THR A 15 14.85 43.86 38.05
CA THR A 15 13.81 44.86 38.27
C THR A 15 12.41 44.27 38.04
N ALA A 16 11.38 44.89 38.64
CA ALA A 16 10.01 44.36 38.58
C ALA A 16 9.47 44.26 37.15
N ASP A 17 9.77 45.23 36.30
CA ASP A 17 9.44 45.24 34.87
C ASP A 17 10.05 44.01 34.14
N LYS A 18 11.34 43.71 34.36
CA LYS A 18 11.98 42.52 33.78
C LYS A 18 11.36 41.22 34.29
N ALA A 19 11.03 41.17 35.58
CA ALA A 19 10.43 39.98 36.19
C ALA A 19 9.02 39.71 35.66
N PHE A 20 8.15 40.74 35.61
CA PHE A 20 6.78 40.60 35.11
C PHE A 20 6.73 40.29 33.62
N VAL A 21 7.53 40.96 32.79
CA VAL A 21 7.60 40.70 31.35
C VAL A 21 8.11 39.29 31.07
N SER A 22 9.15 38.84 31.79
CA SER A 22 9.69 37.48 31.63
C SER A 22 8.69 36.41 32.08
N LEU A 23 7.98 36.63 33.19
CA LEU A 23 6.95 35.71 33.67
C LEU A 23 5.79 35.56 32.67
N ALA A 24 5.35 36.68 32.07
CA ALA A 24 4.37 36.67 31.00
C ALA A 24 4.86 35.87 29.79
N LEU A 25 6.12 36.07 29.37
CA LEU A 25 6.72 35.32 28.26
C LEU A 25 6.80 33.81 28.54
N PHE A 26 7.21 33.41 29.74
CA PHE A 26 7.25 32.00 30.14
C PHE A 26 5.85 31.37 30.17
N ASN A 27 4.84 32.10 30.62
CA ASN A 27 3.46 31.63 30.60
C ASN A 27 2.93 31.42 29.17
N LEU A 28 3.30 32.30 28.23
CA LEU A 28 2.98 32.14 26.81
C LEU A 28 3.69 30.94 26.18
N LEU A 29 4.96 30.70 26.53
CA LEU A 29 5.75 29.57 26.02
C LEU A 29 5.36 28.22 26.62
N ARG A 30 4.72 28.21 27.78
CA ARG A 30 4.32 26.97 28.47
C ARG A 30 3.42 26.09 27.62
N GLY A 31 2.43 26.70 26.94
CA GLY A 31 1.53 25.97 26.05
C GLY A 31 2.28 25.26 24.92
N PRO A 32 2.99 26.00 24.05
CA PRO A 32 3.80 25.43 22.97
C PRO A 32 4.78 24.36 23.43
N LEU A 33 5.46 24.54 24.56
CA LEU A 33 6.42 23.55 25.09
C LEU A 33 5.74 22.25 25.52
N VAL A 34 4.49 22.30 25.98
CA VAL A 34 3.72 21.10 26.35
C VAL A 34 3.24 20.33 25.11
N VAL A 35 2.80 21.02 24.05
CA VAL A 35 2.35 20.34 22.82
C VAL A 35 3.49 19.95 21.88
N PHE A 36 4.67 20.54 22.01
CA PHE A 36 5.80 20.28 21.11
C PHE A 36 6.17 18.79 20.97
N PRO A 37 6.28 17.99 22.05
CA PRO A 37 6.54 16.55 21.92
C PRO A 37 5.43 15.80 21.18
N ASN A 38 4.17 16.19 21.39
CA ASN A 38 3.02 15.56 20.73
C ASN A 38 3.02 15.84 19.22
N VAL A 39 3.45 17.03 18.81
CA VAL A 39 3.63 17.38 17.39
C VAL A 39 4.71 16.52 16.75
N ILE A 40 5.83 16.29 17.44
CA ILE A 40 6.89 15.39 16.94
C ILE A 40 6.34 13.98 16.70
N SER A 41 5.62 13.42 17.68
CA SER A 41 4.98 12.10 17.54
C SER A 41 4.01 12.08 16.36
N SER A 42 3.17 13.11 16.23
CA SER A 42 2.21 13.23 15.13
C SER A 42 2.90 13.28 13.76
N VAL A 43 4.05 13.96 13.65
CA VAL A 43 4.84 14.01 12.42
C VAL A 43 5.45 12.64 12.09
N VAL A 44 5.95 11.91 13.09
CA VAL A 44 6.48 10.55 12.91
C VAL A 44 5.37 9.61 12.43
N GLU A 45 4.22 9.62 13.09
CA GLU A 45 3.06 8.81 12.72
C GLU A 45 2.57 9.15 11.30
N ALA A 46 2.44 10.44 10.97
CA ALA A 46 2.06 10.88 9.64
C ALA A 46 3.05 10.40 8.57
N ARG A 47 4.36 10.45 8.84
CA ARG A 47 5.39 9.97 7.91
C ARG A 47 5.28 8.46 7.67
N VAL A 48 5.07 7.67 8.72
CA VAL A 48 4.90 6.21 8.60
C VAL A 48 3.61 5.88 7.84
N SER A 49 2.52 6.61 8.14
CA SER A 49 1.23 6.46 7.44
C SER A 49 1.36 6.78 5.95
N ASN A 50 1.97 7.91 5.58
CA ASN A 50 2.21 8.27 4.19
C ASN A 50 3.04 7.22 3.45
N LYS A 51 4.06 6.66 4.11
CA LYS A 51 4.86 5.59 3.49
C LYS A 51 4.02 4.34 3.17
N ARG A 52 3.06 3.99 4.03
CA ARG A 52 2.14 2.85 3.79
C ARG A 52 1.20 3.13 2.63
N ILE A 53 0.61 4.33 2.60
CA ILE A 53 -0.29 4.76 1.51
C ILE A 53 0.47 4.78 0.18
N GLN A 54 1.67 5.39 0.16
CA GLN A 54 2.52 5.44 -1.02
C GLN A 54 2.86 4.03 -1.52
N LYS A 55 3.20 3.09 -0.62
CA LYS A 55 3.46 1.69 -1.01
C LYS A 55 2.23 1.06 -1.67
N PHE A 56 1.03 1.31 -1.14
CA PHE A 56 -0.20 0.76 -1.69
C PHE A 56 -0.53 1.35 -3.07
N LEU A 57 -0.49 2.68 -3.19
CA LEU A 57 -0.82 3.39 -4.43
C LEU A 57 0.19 3.16 -5.57
N ASN A 58 1.43 2.79 -5.22
CA ASN A 58 2.47 2.44 -6.18
C ASN A 58 2.56 0.94 -6.47
N ASN A 59 1.63 0.11 -5.97
CA ASN A 59 1.58 -1.28 -6.40
C ASN A 59 1.14 -1.35 -7.86
N GLU A 60 1.60 -2.38 -8.56
CA GLU A 60 1.18 -2.65 -9.92
C GLU A 60 -0.32 -2.95 -9.96
N GLU A 61 -1.02 -2.35 -10.92
CA GLU A 61 -2.41 -2.66 -11.21
C GLU A 61 -2.49 -3.95 -12.05
N LEU A 62 -3.64 -4.60 -12.03
CA LEU A 62 -3.89 -5.76 -12.89
C LEU A 62 -3.88 -5.32 -14.36
N ASP A 63 -3.24 -6.11 -15.22
CA ASP A 63 -3.22 -5.84 -16.66
C ASP A 63 -4.63 -6.01 -17.25
N GLU A 64 -5.25 -4.90 -17.66
CA GLU A 64 -6.57 -4.91 -18.31
C GLU A 64 -6.57 -5.72 -19.62
N ASN A 65 -5.40 -5.92 -20.23
CA ASN A 65 -5.18 -6.71 -21.46
C ASN A 65 -4.67 -8.12 -21.17
N ALA A 66 -4.77 -8.59 -19.92
CA ALA A 66 -4.42 -9.96 -19.56
C ALA A 66 -5.22 -10.98 -20.41
N VAL A 67 -6.48 -10.66 -20.73
CA VAL A 67 -7.40 -11.51 -21.51
C VAL A 67 -7.90 -10.78 -22.75
N ASP A 68 -7.73 -11.42 -23.91
CA ASP A 68 -8.26 -10.93 -25.18
C ASP A 68 -9.78 -11.11 -25.25
N ARG A 69 -10.53 -10.02 -25.05
CA ARG A 69 -11.99 -10.00 -25.17
C ARG A 69 -12.38 -9.71 -26.61
N VAL A 70 -12.54 -10.76 -27.40
CA VAL A 70 -12.98 -10.67 -28.80
C VAL A 70 -14.51 -10.71 -28.86
N PRO A 71 -15.17 -9.89 -29.72
CA PRO A 71 -16.60 -10.04 -29.96
C PRO A 71 -16.95 -11.46 -30.41
N ILE A 72 -18.16 -11.92 -30.07
CA ILE A 72 -18.64 -13.27 -30.37
C ILE A 72 -18.46 -13.53 -31.86
N SER A 73 -17.49 -14.36 -32.19
CA SER A 73 -17.17 -14.73 -33.56
C SER A 73 -17.96 -15.98 -33.94
N SER A 74 -18.21 -16.14 -35.23
CA SER A 74 -18.96 -17.27 -35.81
C SER A 74 -18.27 -18.63 -35.63
N ASP A 75 -17.08 -18.69 -35.03
CA ASP A 75 -16.31 -19.92 -34.78
C ASP A 75 -16.87 -20.74 -33.59
N GLY A 76 -17.95 -20.27 -32.95
CA GLY A 76 -18.71 -21.03 -31.94
C GLY A 76 -17.98 -21.29 -30.62
N LYS A 77 -16.76 -20.77 -30.44
CA LYS A 77 -15.94 -20.94 -29.23
C LYS A 77 -16.07 -19.73 -28.32
N SER A 78 -16.34 -19.98 -27.03
CA SER A 78 -16.47 -18.92 -26.02
C SER A 78 -15.19 -18.72 -25.20
N ILE A 79 -14.39 -19.78 -24.99
CA ILE A 79 -13.14 -19.72 -24.23
C ILE A 79 -12.07 -20.52 -24.96
N LYS A 80 -10.88 -19.95 -25.07
CA LYS A 80 -9.72 -20.56 -25.72
C LYS A 80 -8.44 -20.24 -24.94
N ILE A 81 -7.73 -21.26 -24.47
CA ILE A 81 -6.38 -21.19 -23.92
C ILE A 81 -5.50 -22.13 -24.75
N GLU A 82 -4.39 -21.64 -25.26
CA GLU A 82 -3.40 -22.44 -26.00
C GLU A 82 -2.03 -22.28 -25.35
N ASN A 83 -1.44 -23.40 -24.90
CA ASN A 83 -0.16 -23.47 -24.19
C ASN A 83 -0.03 -22.47 -23.03
N GLY A 84 -1.13 -22.18 -22.34
CA GLY A 84 -1.19 -21.15 -21.30
C GLY A 84 -0.46 -21.59 -20.04
N SER A 85 0.48 -20.79 -19.57
CA SER A 85 1.18 -20.97 -18.29
C SER A 85 0.99 -19.74 -17.42
N PHE A 86 0.64 -19.95 -16.15
CA PHE A 86 0.18 -18.89 -15.27
C PHE A 86 0.83 -18.96 -13.88
N ARG A 87 1.12 -17.77 -13.33
CA ARG A 87 1.64 -17.55 -11.98
C ARG A 87 0.88 -16.40 -11.30
N TRP A 88 0.97 -16.33 -9.97
CA TRP A 88 0.30 -15.28 -9.17
C TRP A 88 1.10 -13.99 -9.04
N SER A 89 2.39 -14.03 -9.31
CA SER A 89 3.32 -12.93 -9.11
C SER A 89 4.16 -12.72 -10.36
N ASP A 90 4.63 -11.50 -10.59
CA ASP A 90 5.55 -11.21 -11.70
C ASP A 90 6.98 -11.69 -11.47
N ASN A 91 7.25 -12.25 -10.28
CA ASN A 91 8.55 -12.80 -9.97
C ASN A 91 8.79 -14.08 -10.78
N VAL A 92 9.77 -14.01 -11.69
CA VAL A 92 10.17 -15.13 -12.56
C VAL A 92 10.60 -16.37 -11.77
N GLN A 93 11.10 -16.19 -10.53
CA GLN A 93 11.52 -17.29 -9.66
C GLN A 93 10.36 -18.06 -9.02
N ASP A 94 9.17 -17.47 -8.98
CA ASP A 94 8.01 -18.13 -8.38
C ASP A 94 7.49 -19.26 -9.29
N PRO A 95 7.00 -20.37 -8.70
CA PRO A 95 6.59 -21.53 -9.48
C PRO A 95 5.34 -21.22 -10.31
N LEU A 96 5.29 -21.81 -11.51
CA LEU A 96 4.08 -21.88 -12.31
C LEU A 96 3.03 -22.72 -11.57
N ILE A 97 1.86 -22.15 -11.32
CA ILE A 97 0.73 -22.88 -10.71
C ILE A 97 -0.01 -23.66 -11.79
N LEU A 98 -0.11 -23.09 -12.99
CA LEU A 98 -0.67 -23.71 -14.17
C LEU A 98 0.42 -23.74 -15.24
N ASN A 99 0.63 -24.90 -15.85
CA ASN A 99 1.68 -25.10 -16.84
C ASN A 99 1.11 -25.82 -18.06
N ASN A 100 1.33 -25.25 -19.24
CA ASN A 100 0.94 -25.80 -20.53
C ASN A 100 -0.55 -26.21 -20.62
N ILE A 101 -1.44 -25.33 -20.16
CA ILE A 101 -2.89 -25.57 -20.19
C ILE A 101 -3.43 -25.30 -21.58
N ASN A 102 -4.17 -26.27 -22.11
CA ASN A 102 -4.88 -26.17 -23.38
C ASN A 102 -6.36 -26.43 -23.13
N LEU A 103 -7.21 -25.42 -23.35
CA LEU A 103 -8.63 -25.46 -23.05
C LEU A 103 -9.42 -24.80 -24.19
N LYS A 104 -10.45 -25.49 -24.69
CA LYS A 104 -11.37 -24.97 -25.70
C LYS A 104 -12.79 -25.29 -25.24
N ILE A 105 -13.62 -24.26 -25.10
CA ILE A 105 -15.00 -24.40 -24.66
C ILE A 105 -15.91 -23.74 -25.68
N ASP A 106 -16.86 -24.52 -26.17
CA ASP A 106 -17.85 -24.07 -27.14
C ASP A 106 -18.96 -23.27 -26.47
N GLN A 107 -19.55 -22.35 -27.22
CA GLN A 107 -20.64 -21.51 -26.74
C GLN A 107 -21.87 -22.37 -26.40
N GLY A 108 -22.48 -22.10 -25.24
CA GLY A 108 -23.66 -22.83 -24.76
C GLY A 108 -23.36 -24.19 -24.11
N SER A 109 -22.08 -24.54 -23.95
CA SER A 109 -21.68 -25.78 -23.25
C SER A 109 -21.67 -25.60 -21.73
N LEU A 110 -21.99 -26.68 -21.00
CA LEU A 110 -21.84 -26.78 -19.55
C LEU A 110 -20.63 -27.68 -19.25
N VAL A 111 -19.55 -27.08 -18.75
CA VAL A 111 -18.27 -27.78 -18.50
C VAL A 111 -18.01 -27.84 -17.00
N ALA A 112 -17.56 -29.00 -16.51
CA ALA A 112 -17.12 -29.20 -15.13
C ALA A 112 -15.61 -29.39 -15.07
N LEU A 113 -14.93 -28.64 -14.20
CA LEU A 113 -13.50 -28.81 -13.90
C LEU A 113 -13.34 -29.69 -12.65
N VAL A 114 -12.70 -30.86 -12.80
CA VAL A 114 -12.53 -31.86 -11.73
C VAL A 114 -11.03 -32.12 -11.50
N GLY A 115 -10.64 -32.31 -10.24
CA GLY A 115 -9.27 -32.58 -9.86
C GLY A 115 -9.07 -32.55 -8.34
N MET A 116 -7.93 -33.03 -7.85
CA MET A 116 -7.58 -33.07 -6.43
C MET A 116 -7.51 -31.68 -5.80
N VAL A 117 -7.63 -31.58 -4.47
CA VAL A 117 -7.41 -30.32 -3.74
C VAL A 117 -5.98 -29.82 -4.04
N GLY A 118 -5.85 -28.54 -4.37
CA GLY A 118 -4.56 -27.95 -4.75
C GLY A 118 -4.16 -28.10 -6.22
N SER A 119 -4.95 -28.78 -7.06
CA SER A 119 -4.62 -28.99 -8.49
C SER A 119 -4.79 -27.77 -9.40
N GLY A 120 -4.99 -26.56 -8.85
CA GLY A 120 -5.14 -25.34 -9.65
C GLY A 120 -6.53 -25.08 -10.24
N LYS A 121 -7.59 -25.78 -9.83
CA LYS A 121 -8.97 -25.54 -10.35
C LYS A 121 -9.42 -24.07 -10.22
N SER A 122 -9.29 -23.50 -9.02
CA SER A 122 -9.63 -22.09 -8.78
C SER A 122 -8.67 -21.15 -9.51
N SER A 123 -7.41 -21.54 -9.66
CA SER A 123 -6.42 -20.79 -10.44
C SER A 123 -6.79 -20.72 -11.93
N ILE A 124 -7.36 -21.79 -12.51
CA ILE A 124 -7.84 -21.75 -13.91
C ILE A 124 -8.94 -20.70 -14.06
N LEU A 125 -9.86 -20.60 -13.10
CA LEU A 125 -10.91 -19.58 -13.13
C LEU A 125 -10.33 -18.17 -13.01
N ALA A 126 -9.37 -17.96 -12.10
CA ALA A 126 -8.69 -16.67 -11.96
C ALA A 126 -7.92 -16.28 -13.25
N ALA A 127 -7.24 -17.25 -13.88
CA ALA A 127 -6.55 -17.04 -15.15
C ALA A 127 -7.52 -16.66 -16.29
N LEU A 128 -8.71 -17.27 -16.35
CA LEU A 128 -9.75 -16.92 -17.31
C LEU A 128 -10.33 -15.51 -17.10
N LEU A 129 -10.33 -15.03 -15.85
CA LEU A 129 -10.77 -13.68 -15.50
C LEU A 129 -9.68 -12.62 -15.73
N GLY A 130 -8.43 -13.03 -15.97
CA GLY A 130 -7.29 -12.12 -16.13
C GLY A 130 -6.64 -11.70 -14.81
N GLU A 131 -6.88 -12.44 -13.73
CA GLU A 131 -6.32 -12.13 -12.40
C GLU A 131 -4.94 -12.78 -12.16
N MET A 132 -4.49 -13.63 -13.08
CA MET A 132 -3.17 -14.29 -13.02
C MET A 132 -2.29 -13.84 -14.18
N ASN A 133 -0.98 -13.77 -13.93
CA ASN A 133 -0.01 -13.31 -14.92
C ASN A 133 0.33 -14.44 -15.89
N LYS A 134 0.20 -14.15 -17.19
CA LYS A 134 0.59 -15.03 -18.30
C LYS A 134 2.09 -14.95 -18.54
N VAL A 135 2.73 -16.10 -18.80
CA VAL A 135 4.18 -16.23 -19.08
C VAL A 135 4.40 -16.54 -20.55
#